data_AF-A0AAW3N498-F1
#
_entry.id   AF-A0AAW3N498-F1
#
_cell.length_a   1.000
_cell.length_b   1.000
_cell.length_c   1.000
_cell.angle_alpha   90.00
_cell.angle_beta   90.00
_cell.angle_gamma   90.00
#
_symmetry.space_group_name_H-M   'P 1'
#
loop_
_entity.id
_entity.type
_entity.pdbx_description
1 polymer ?
#
loop_
_entity_poly.entity_id
_entity_poly.type
_entity_poly.pdbx_seq_one_letter_code
_entity_poly.pdbx_strand_id
1 'polypeptide(L)'
;MTITTIDAMRAGCVRALRMMVLLALVAAGAATQSAWAINVDAFGLQLSVPKSTASGTVLARYYITPVQACGRSKCTVTTIRNYPYGGSNIVLGPTIMTNVSGVSTRVLINGQAYASASPLATPIEFTQPLEVQLLADGRTLTGGSLAGTAPDPSYFVLVLRELTGGNLMISLKGTITPIDGTCSVPAQTVTLSNASLNRFGDVGSTVGTQSFQIRINNCPAGYNRIGYMLDPRGGVIANAPGVLPLTAGSTASG
;
A
#
# COMPACT_ATOMS: atom_id res chain seq x y z
N MET A 1 -12.72 -40.66 63.50
CA MET A 1 -12.24 -41.86 64.22
C MET A 1 -12.61 -43.06 63.39
N THR A 2 -11.59 -43.74 62.82
CA THR A 2 -11.46 -45.21 62.69
C THR A 2 -12.72 -46.04 62.32
N ILE A 3 -12.73 -46.94 61.33
CA ILE A 3 -11.66 -47.81 60.80
C ILE A 3 -12.20 -48.59 59.57
N THR A 4 -11.40 -48.65 58.49
CA THR A 4 -11.06 -49.80 57.58
C THR A 4 -12.14 -50.60 56.83
N THR A 5 -11.92 -51.32 55.71
CA THR A 5 -10.77 -52.10 55.16
C THR A 5 -11.03 -52.35 53.65
N ILE A 6 -10.09 -52.14 52.70
CA ILE A 6 -9.03 -53.04 52.13
C ILE A 6 -9.45 -53.83 50.86
N ASP A 7 -8.46 -53.93 49.95
CA ASP A 7 -8.21 -54.81 48.78
C ASP A 7 -8.48 -54.21 47.39
N ALA A 8 -7.49 -53.80 46.57
CA ALA A 8 -6.21 -54.40 46.13
C ALA A 8 -6.35 -55.62 45.20
N MET A 9 -6.16 -55.42 43.89
CA MET A 9 -5.05 -56.00 43.10
C MET A 9 -5.31 -56.03 41.58
N ARG A 10 -4.25 -55.65 40.84
CA ARG A 10 -3.72 -56.23 39.58
C ARG A 10 -4.61 -56.26 38.32
N ALA A 11 -4.24 -55.51 37.29
CA ALA A 11 -3.15 -55.76 36.31
C ALA A 11 -3.65 -56.52 35.06
N GLY A 12 -3.71 -55.76 33.97
CA GLY A 12 -3.44 -56.14 32.57
C GLY A 12 -4.05 -57.41 31.99
N CYS A 13 -4.85 -57.26 30.94
CA CYS A 13 -4.50 -57.88 29.66
C CYS A 13 -5.27 -57.25 28.49
N VAL A 14 -4.54 -57.02 27.41
CA VAL A 14 -4.96 -56.48 26.12
C VAL A 14 -5.81 -57.49 25.35
N ARG A 15 -6.93 -57.04 24.77
CA ARG A 15 -7.61 -57.51 23.53
C ARG A 15 -9.04 -56.93 23.54
N ALA A 16 -9.71 -56.59 22.47
CA ALA A 16 -9.43 -56.23 21.09
C ALA A 16 -10.79 -55.72 20.58
N LEU A 17 -10.76 -54.85 19.58
CA LEU A 17 -11.89 -54.45 18.73
C LEU A 17 -13.07 -53.72 19.41
N ARG A 18 -13.13 -52.41 19.19
CA ARG A 18 -14.35 -51.79 18.65
C ARG A 18 -13.95 -50.57 17.83
N MET A 19 -14.01 -50.73 16.50
CA MET A 19 -14.09 -49.62 15.56
C MET A 19 -15.24 -48.70 16.00
N MET A 20 -14.93 -47.47 16.34
CA MET A 20 -15.87 -46.35 16.30
C MET A 20 -15.21 -45.27 15.47
N VAL A 21 -15.68 -45.19 14.23
CA VAL A 21 -15.42 -44.12 13.28
C VAL A 21 -15.91 -42.82 13.93
N LEU A 22 -14.99 -41.98 14.41
CA LEU A 22 -15.30 -40.59 14.72
C LEU A 22 -15.20 -39.81 13.41
N LEU A 23 -16.37 -39.61 12.79
CA LEU A 23 -16.54 -38.69 11.68
C LEU A 23 -16.01 -37.31 12.06
N ALA A 24 -15.13 -36.80 11.21
CA ALA A 24 -14.71 -35.42 11.21
C ALA A 24 -15.91 -34.49 10.94
N LEU A 25 -16.22 -33.62 11.91
CA LEU A 25 -16.94 -32.37 11.67
C LEU A 25 -15.89 -31.25 11.68
N VAL A 26 -15.13 -31.15 10.59
CA VAL A 26 -14.50 -29.88 10.24
C VAL A 26 -15.62 -29.01 9.69
N ALA A 27 -16.35 -28.35 10.59
CA ALA A 27 -17.12 -27.19 10.20
C ALA A 27 -16.11 -26.09 9.86
N ALA A 28 -15.63 -26.09 8.61
CA ALA A 28 -15.06 -24.90 8.01
C ALA A 28 -16.21 -23.88 7.89
N GLY A 29 -16.52 -23.22 9.01
CA GLY A 29 -17.35 -22.06 9.02
C GLY A 29 -16.66 -21.00 8.17
N ALA A 30 -17.07 -20.88 6.92
CA ALA A 30 -17.00 -19.60 6.26
C ALA A 30 -17.91 -18.69 7.09
N ALA A 31 -17.32 -18.03 8.10
CA ALA A 31 -17.97 -16.92 8.76
C ALA A 31 -18.37 -15.97 7.64
N THR A 32 -19.67 -15.90 7.36
CA THR A 32 -20.24 -14.84 6.58
C THR A 32 -19.85 -13.57 7.31
N GLN A 33 -18.96 -12.77 6.71
CA GLN A 33 -18.66 -11.47 7.27
C GLN A 33 -20.00 -10.72 7.31
N SER A 34 -20.46 -10.46 8.54
CA SER A 34 -21.69 -9.73 8.79
C SER A 34 -21.67 -8.40 8.02
N ALA A 35 -22.85 -7.93 7.60
CA ALA A 35 -23.14 -6.76 6.75
C ALA A 35 -22.67 -5.37 7.26
N TRP A 36 -21.55 -5.31 7.97
CA TRP A 36 -21.02 -4.13 8.62
C TRP A 36 -19.99 -3.48 7.71
N ALA A 37 -19.95 -2.14 7.69
CA ALA A 37 -18.89 -1.42 7.00
C ALA A 37 -17.54 -1.76 7.64
N ILE A 38 -16.53 -2.04 6.81
CA ILE A 38 -15.15 -2.16 7.23
C ILE A 38 -14.57 -0.75 7.25
N ASN A 39 -14.08 -0.31 8.40
CA ASN A 39 -13.46 1.00 8.56
C ASN A 39 -11.95 0.86 8.66
N VAL A 40 -11.22 1.64 7.86
CA VAL A 40 -9.76 1.68 7.86
C VAL A 40 -9.29 3.12 8.11
N ASP A 41 -8.48 3.29 9.15
CA ASP A 41 -7.78 4.53 9.45
C ASP A 41 -6.38 4.51 8.83
N ALA A 42 -6.18 5.29 7.77
CA ALA A 42 -4.89 5.42 7.11
C ALA A 42 -3.97 6.41 7.84
N PHE A 43 -2.66 6.16 7.75
CA PHE A 43 -1.53 6.94 8.27
C PHE A 43 -1.36 6.97 9.78
N GLY A 44 -2.40 7.26 10.58
CA GLY A 44 -2.42 7.11 12.05
C GLY A 44 -1.29 7.80 12.85
N LEU A 45 -0.42 8.58 12.20
CA LEU A 45 0.87 9.05 12.71
C LEU A 45 1.05 10.55 12.42
N GLN A 46 2.02 11.17 13.08
CA GLN A 46 2.46 12.52 12.73
C GLN A 46 3.40 12.46 11.51
N LEU A 47 3.09 13.25 10.48
CA LEU A 47 3.82 13.29 9.22
C LEU A 47 4.48 14.66 9.07
N SER A 48 5.80 14.71 9.17
CA SER A 48 6.54 15.92 8.83
C SER A 48 6.77 16.00 7.33
N VAL A 49 6.39 17.13 6.72
CA VAL A 49 6.44 17.31 5.26
C VAL A 49 7.19 18.58 4.91
N PRO A 50 8.19 18.55 4.01
CA PRO A 50 8.84 19.78 3.53
C PRO A 50 7.86 20.77 2.91
N LYS A 51 7.90 22.04 3.33
CA LYS A 51 7.02 23.10 2.80
C LYS A 51 7.16 23.34 1.29
N SER A 52 8.36 23.11 0.74
CA SER A 52 8.69 23.36 -0.67
C SER A 52 8.53 22.13 -1.57
N THR A 53 7.74 21.14 -1.14
CA THR A 53 7.55 19.91 -1.92
C THR A 53 6.87 20.22 -3.26
N ALA A 54 7.46 19.77 -4.36
CA ALA A 54 6.90 19.95 -5.70
C ALA A 54 5.53 19.25 -5.83
N SER A 55 4.60 19.89 -6.54
CA SER A 55 3.27 19.33 -6.81
C SER A 55 3.38 17.96 -7.48
N GLY A 56 2.52 17.02 -7.08
CA GLY A 56 2.51 15.62 -7.53
C GLY A 56 3.44 14.70 -6.75
N THR A 57 4.32 15.22 -5.88
CA THR A 57 5.19 14.37 -5.05
C THR A 57 4.36 13.58 -4.03
N VAL A 58 4.61 12.28 -3.94
CA VAL A 58 3.99 11.42 -2.92
C VAL A 58 4.62 11.69 -1.56
N LEU A 59 3.81 12.18 -0.63
CA LEU A 59 4.20 12.53 0.74
C LEU A 59 4.20 11.31 1.66
N ALA A 60 3.21 10.44 1.50
CA ALA A 60 3.06 9.23 2.30
C ALA A 60 2.24 8.18 1.55
N ARG A 61 2.45 6.91 1.91
CA ARG A 61 1.70 5.75 1.39
C ARG A 61 1.18 4.92 2.55
N TYR A 62 -0.04 4.42 2.40
CA TYR A 62 -0.64 3.45 3.30
C TYR A 62 -1.21 2.30 2.48
N TYR A 63 -1.04 1.06 2.96
CA TYR A 63 -1.41 -0.14 2.23
C TYR A 63 -2.54 -0.88 2.94
N ILE A 64 -3.56 -1.28 2.18
CA ILE A 64 -4.70 -2.07 2.67
C ILE A 64 -4.71 -3.40 1.94
N THR A 65 -4.41 -4.48 2.66
CA THR A 65 -4.43 -5.83 2.08
C THR A 65 -5.85 -6.27 1.70
N PRO A 66 -6.03 -7.20 0.74
CA PRO A 66 -7.35 -7.76 0.43
C PRO A 66 -8.07 -8.34 1.66
N VAL A 67 -7.32 -8.98 2.56
CA VAL A 67 -7.88 -9.54 3.80
C VAL A 67 -8.41 -8.44 4.72
N GLN A 68 -7.72 -7.30 4.81
CA GLN A 68 -8.23 -6.13 5.54
C GLN A 68 -9.42 -5.48 4.83
N ALA A 69 -9.42 -5.45 3.49
CA ALA A 69 -10.43 -4.78 2.70
C ALA A 69 -11.77 -5.53 2.64
N CYS A 70 -11.75 -6.86 2.50
CA CYS A 70 -12.97 -7.68 2.37
C CYS A 70 -12.88 -9.08 3.01
N GLY A 71 -11.87 -9.36 3.84
CA GLY A 71 -11.73 -10.66 4.49
C GLY A 71 -11.30 -11.82 3.60
N ARG A 72 -10.97 -11.57 2.34
CA ARG A 72 -10.61 -12.59 1.35
C ARG A 72 -9.24 -12.30 0.75
N SER A 73 -8.65 -13.27 0.06
CA SER A 73 -7.40 -13.08 -0.70
C SER A 73 -7.60 -12.31 -2.01
N LYS A 74 -8.85 -12.16 -2.45
CA LYS A 74 -9.27 -11.40 -3.63
C LYS A 74 -10.53 -10.63 -3.31
N CYS A 75 -10.59 -9.36 -3.70
CA CYS A 75 -11.78 -8.53 -3.57
C CYS A 75 -12.16 -7.92 -4.92
N THR A 76 -13.43 -7.54 -5.07
CA THR A 76 -13.99 -7.00 -6.30
C THR A 76 -14.70 -5.68 -6.02
N VAL A 77 -14.13 -4.58 -6.50
CA VAL A 77 -14.73 -3.24 -6.38
C VAL A 77 -15.80 -3.06 -7.43
N THR A 78 -17.00 -2.63 -7.02
CA THR A 78 -18.13 -2.34 -7.91
C THR A 78 -18.53 -0.87 -7.93
N THR A 79 -18.18 -0.10 -6.90
CA THR A 79 -18.46 1.34 -6.80
C THR A 79 -17.31 2.01 -6.08
N ILE A 80 -16.99 3.23 -6.50
CA ILE A 80 -15.98 4.10 -5.90
C ILE A 80 -16.62 5.45 -5.64
N ARG A 81 -16.46 5.99 -4.43
CA ARG A 81 -16.91 7.33 -4.07
C ARG A 81 -15.76 8.08 -3.42
N ASN A 82 -15.47 9.25 -3.97
CA ASN A 82 -14.44 10.16 -3.50
C ASN A 82 -15.07 11.35 -2.77
N TYR A 83 -14.74 11.51 -1.49
CA TYR A 83 -15.27 12.54 -0.60
C TYR A 83 -14.14 13.51 -0.20
N PRO A 84 -14.01 14.67 -0.86
CA PRO A 84 -12.96 15.61 -0.53
C PRO A 84 -13.18 16.12 0.90
N TYR A 85 -12.08 16.48 1.56
CA TYR A 85 -12.07 16.95 2.95
C TYR A 85 -12.60 15.95 3.97
N GLY A 86 -12.81 14.67 3.60
CA GLY A 86 -13.51 13.70 4.43
C GLY A 86 -14.94 14.15 4.77
N GLY A 87 -15.57 14.88 3.84
CA GLY A 87 -16.91 15.44 3.98
C GLY A 87 -18.01 14.52 3.44
N SER A 88 -19.20 15.08 3.23
CA SER A 88 -20.38 14.32 2.76
C SER A 88 -20.66 14.43 1.26
N ASN A 89 -19.95 15.31 0.54
CA ASN A 89 -20.19 15.55 -0.89
C ASN A 89 -19.27 14.68 -1.74
N ILE A 90 -19.84 13.98 -2.73
CA ILE A 90 -19.05 13.18 -3.68
C ILE A 90 -18.53 14.10 -4.79
N VAL A 91 -17.26 13.93 -5.18
CA VAL A 91 -16.68 14.57 -6.37
C VAL A 91 -16.13 13.54 -7.34
N LEU A 92 -15.83 13.95 -8.56
CA LEU A 92 -15.34 13.03 -9.59
C LEU A 92 -13.99 12.39 -9.24
N GLY A 93 -13.04 13.10 -8.63
CA GLY A 93 -11.70 12.57 -8.37
C GLY A 93 -10.85 12.46 -9.65
N PRO A 94 -9.83 11.58 -9.73
CA PRO A 94 -9.44 10.52 -8.77
C PRO A 94 -8.55 11.01 -7.61
N THR A 95 -7.97 12.20 -7.75
CA THR A 95 -7.25 12.89 -6.68
C THR A 95 -8.18 13.93 -6.08
N ILE A 96 -8.36 13.87 -4.76
CA ILE A 96 -9.27 14.76 -4.03
C ILE A 96 -8.50 15.54 -2.97
N MET A 97 -9.01 16.73 -2.65
CA MET A 97 -8.41 17.56 -1.61
C MET A 97 -8.60 16.94 -0.23
N THR A 98 -7.57 17.07 0.61
CA THR A 98 -7.72 16.87 2.06
C THR A 98 -8.13 18.16 2.75
N ASN A 99 -8.52 18.07 4.02
CA ASN A 99 -8.78 19.25 4.86
C ASN A 99 -7.49 19.98 5.29
N VAL A 100 -6.32 19.53 4.84
CA VAL A 100 -5.03 20.21 5.00
C VAL A 100 -4.64 20.86 3.67
N SER A 101 -4.44 22.19 3.67
CA SER A 101 -3.99 22.91 2.48
C SER A 101 -2.63 22.40 2.01
N GLY A 102 -2.44 22.29 0.70
CA GLY A 102 -1.22 21.76 0.08
C GLY A 102 -1.18 20.23 0.00
N VAL A 103 -2.14 19.53 0.61
CA VAL A 103 -2.21 18.06 0.60
C VAL A 103 -3.49 17.58 -0.06
N SER A 104 -3.31 16.74 -1.07
CA SER A 104 -4.37 15.96 -1.71
C SER A 104 -4.17 14.47 -1.46
N THR A 105 -5.20 13.66 -1.72
CA THR A 105 -5.18 12.22 -1.52
C THR A 105 -5.80 11.49 -2.70
N ARG A 106 -5.36 10.25 -2.95
CA ARG A 106 -5.98 9.33 -3.91
C ARG A 106 -5.83 7.89 -3.43
N VAL A 107 -6.73 7.03 -3.87
CA VAL A 107 -6.63 5.57 -3.71
C VAL A 107 -6.23 4.93 -5.04
N LEU A 108 -5.27 4.01 -4.99
CA LEU A 108 -4.84 3.20 -6.11
C LEU A 108 -5.33 1.76 -5.93
N ILE A 109 -5.93 1.20 -6.98
CA ILE A 109 -6.28 -0.21 -7.09
C ILE A 109 -5.44 -0.76 -8.25
N ASN A 110 -4.63 -1.79 -8.00
CA ASN A 110 -3.66 -2.32 -8.98
C ASN A 110 -2.76 -1.23 -9.60
N GLY A 111 -2.34 -0.25 -8.78
CA GLY A 111 -1.47 0.86 -9.21
C GLY A 111 -2.16 2.00 -9.98
N GLN A 112 -3.49 1.92 -10.22
CA GLN A 112 -4.25 2.94 -10.96
C GLN A 112 -5.21 3.71 -10.05
N ALA A 113 -5.33 5.02 -10.27
CA ALA A 113 -6.24 5.89 -9.52
C ALA A 113 -7.60 5.97 -10.24
N TYR A 114 -8.69 5.97 -9.48
CA TYR A 114 -10.04 5.88 -10.06
C TYR A 114 -10.95 7.03 -9.65
N ALA A 115 -11.70 7.54 -10.63
CA ALA A 115 -12.76 8.50 -10.41
C ALA A 115 -13.96 7.85 -9.71
N SER A 116 -14.83 8.67 -9.12
CA SER A 116 -16.09 8.22 -8.55
C SER A 116 -16.99 7.66 -9.64
N ALA A 117 -17.54 6.47 -9.40
CA ALA A 117 -18.45 5.79 -10.30
C ALA A 117 -19.35 4.84 -9.48
N SER A 118 -20.64 4.84 -9.78
CA SER A 118 -21.65 4.04 -9.07
C SER A 118 -22.78 3.63 -10.03
N PRO A 119 -22.77 2.40 -10.57
CA PRO A 119 -21.69 1.42 -10.49
C PRO A 119 -20.51 1.77 -11.42
N LEU A 120 -19.40 1.06 -11.25
CA LEU A 120 -18.34 0.98 -12.24
C LEU A 120 -18.85 0.25 -13.50
N ALA A 121 -18.44 0.70 -14.68
CA ALA A 121 -18.75 0.03 -15.95
C ALA A 121 -18.19 -1.40 -15.98
N THR A 122 -16.97 -1.58 -15.45
CA THR A 122 -16.32 -2.87 -15.28
C THR A 122 -15.85 -3.00 -13.82
N PRO A 123 -16.30 -4.02 -13.07
CA PRO A 123 -15.79 -4.28 -11.73
C PRO A 123 -14.29 -4.53 -11.73
N ILE A 124 -13.60 -4.06 -10.70
CA ILE A 124 -12.14 -4.15 -10.60
C ILE A 124 -11.78 -5.21 -9.56
N GLU A 125 -11.14 -6.29 -9.98
CA GLU A 125 -10.60 -7.29 -9.06
C GLU A 125 -9.20 -6.87 -8.59
N PHE A 126 -8.90 -7.08 -7.31
CA PHE A 126 -7.55 -6.92 -6.78
C PHE A 126 -7.16 -8.05 -5.83
N THR A 127 -5.93 -8.51 -5.98
CA THR A 127 -5.26 -9.51 -5.13
C THR A 127 -4.02 -8.94 -4.43
N GLN A 128 -3.59 -7.75 -4.85
CA GLN A 128 -2.52 -6.99 -4.23
C GLN A 128 -3.10 -5.89 -3.32
N PRO A 129 -2.34 -5.38 -2.33
CA PRO A 129 -2.84 -4.31 -1.48
C PRO A 129 -3.26 -3.06 -2.26
N LEU A 130 -4.35 -2.44 -1.82
CA LEU A 130 -4.69 -1.07 -2.23
C LEU A 130 -3.64 -0.10 -1.69
N GLU A 131 -3.37 0.98 -2.40
CA GLU A 131 -2.46 2.03 -1.94
C GLU A 131 -3.20 3.36 -1.79
N VAL A 132 -3.23 3.91 -0.58
CA VAL A 132 -3.69 5.27 -0.31
C VAL A 132 -2.46 6.18 -0.30
N GLN A 133 -2.47 7.22 -1.14
CA GLN A 133 -1.38 8.18 -1.25
C GLN A 133 -1.80 9.55 -0.75
N LEU A 134 -0.93 10.20 0.01
CA LEU A 134 -0.95 11.67 0.17
C LEU A 134 0.00 12.29 -0.84
N LEU A 135 -0.41 13.39 -1.46
CA LEU A 135 0.37 14.10 -2.47
C LEU A 135 0.44 15.58 -2.14
N ALA A 136 1.59 16.20 -2.43
CA ALA A 136 1.67 17.65 -2.51
C ALA A 136 0.85 18.12 -3.72
N ASP A 137 -0.01 19.12 -3.56
CA ASP A 137 -0.86 19.64 -4.65
C ASP A 137 -0.44 21.01 -5.18
N GLY A 138 0.65 21.57 -4.64
CA GLY A 138 1.23 22.84 -5.08
C GLY A 138 0.68 24.08 -4.37
N ARG A 139 -0.38 23.94 -3.56
CA ARG A 139 -0.78 25.00 -2.63
C ARG A 139 0.15 25.04 -1.42
N THR A 140 0.14 26.15 -0.71
CA THR A 140 0.92 26.30 0.53
C THR A 140 0.52 25.25 1.56
N LEU A 141 1.51 24.51 2.05
CA LEU A 141 1.36 23.54 3.13
C LEU A 141 1.21 24.25 4.47
N THR A 142 -0.01 24.31 4.99
CA THR A 142 -0.32 24.96 6.28
C THR A 142 -0.17 24.03 7.47
N GLY A 143 -0.11 22.72 7.23
CA GLY A 143 -0.21 21.73 8.30
C GLY A 143 -1.62 21.58 8.83
N GLY A 144 -1.82 20.59 9.69
CA GLY A 144 -3.09 20.31 10.34
C GLY A 144 -3.44 18.83 10.41
N SER A 145 -4.56 18.54 11.06
CA SER A 145 -5.12 17.18 11.17
C SER A 145 -5.71 16.71 9.84
N LEU A 146 -5.51 15.44 9.48
CA LEU A 146 -6.14 14.80 8.32
C LEU A 146 -7.54 14.24 8.61
N ALA A 147 -8.05 14.40 9.85
CA ALA A 147 -9.24 13.72 10.34
C ALA A 147 -10.55 14.08 9.61
N GLY A 148 -10.52 14.91 8.56
CA GLY A 148 -11.70 15.28 7.79
C GLY A 148 -12.62 16.26 8.54
N THR A 149 -13.72 16.65 7.91
CA THR A 149 -14.63 17.69 8.42
C THR A 149 -16.02 17.18 8.83
N ALA A 150 -16.41 15.97 8.42
CA ALA A 150 -17.68 15.36 8.82
C ALA A 150 -17.57 14.65 10.20
N PRO A 151 -18.69 14.40 10.89
CA PRO A 151 -18.72 13.62 12.14
C PRO A 151 -18.14 12.20 11.99
N ASP A 152 -18.47 11.53 10.88
CA ASP A 152 -17.93 10.22 10.49
C ASP A 152 -17.19 10.34 9.14
N PRO A 153 -15.94 10.85 9.16
CA PRO A 153 -15.25 11.28 7.96
C PRO A 153 -14.62 10.09 7.23
N SER A 154 -15.04 9.88 5.99
CA SER A 154 -14.38 8.96 5.04
C SER A 154 -13.95 9.72 3.80
N TYR A 155 -12.74 9.49 3.32
CA TYR A 155 -12.24 10.07 2.08
C TYR A 155 -12.59 9.22 0.85
N PHE A 156 -12.58 7.89 1.04
CA PHE A 156 -12.95 6.94 0.01
C PHE A 156 -13.94 5.93 0.57
N VAL A 157 -14.98 5.64 -0.21
CA VAL A 157 -15.89 4.53 0.06
C VAL A 157 -15.88 3.61 -1.16
N LEU A 158 -15.49 2.36 -0.94
CA LEU A 158 -15.52 1.31 -1.95
C LEU A 158 -16.64 0.32 -1.61
N VAL A 159 -17.55 0.09 -2.56
CA VAL A 159 -18.49 -1.03 -2.44
C VAL A 159 -17.78 -2.26 -3.00
N LEU A 160 -17.64 -3.28 -2.18
CA LEU A 160 -16.99 -4.54 -2.53
C LEU A 160 -18.04 -5.62 -2.64
N ARG A 161 -17.98 -6.42 -3.71
CA ARG A 161 -18.95 -7.50 -3.95
C ARG A 161 -19.01 -8.51 -2.80
N GLU A 162 -17.87 -8.72 -2.16
CA GLU A 162 -17.69 -9.67 -1.06
C GLU A 162 -18.32 -9.19 0.27
N LEU A 163 -18.60 -7.89 0.38
CA LEU A 163 -19.24 -7.28 1.55
C LEU A 163 -20.75 -7.13 1.29
N THR A 164 -21.54 -8.14 1.62
CA THR A 164 -23.00 -8.08 1.45
C THR A 164 -23.60 -7.01 2.36
N GLY A 165 -24.04 -5.88 1.80
CA GLY A 165 -24.64 -4.76 2.54
C GLY A 165 -23.66 -3.86 3.27
N GLY A 166 -22.35 -4.12 3.16
CA GLY A 166 -21.28 -3.34 3.77
C GLY A 166 -20.40 -2.66 2.72
N ASN A 167 -19.61 -1.67 3.16
CA ASN A 167 -18.64 -0.97 2.32
C ASN A 167 -17.27 -0.97 3.02
N LEU A 168 -16.19 -0.81 2.26
CA LEU A 168 -14.91 -0.37 2.80
C LEU A 168 -14.90 1.15 2.87
N MET A 169 -14.80 1.69 4.08
CA MET A 169 -14.67 3.12 4.35
C MET A 169 -13.22 3.41 4.75
N ILE A 170 -12.58 4.31 4.02
CA ILE A 170 -11.18 4.70 4.24
C ILE A 170 -11.16 6.12 4.77
N SER A 171 -10.83 6.25 6.04
CA SER A 171 -10.62 7.50 6.76
C SER A 171 -9.13 7.83 6.79
N LEU A 172 -8.79 9.11 6.83
CA LEU A 172 -7.42 9.56 7.04
C LEU A 172 -7.26 10.02 8.48
N LYS A 173 -6.15 9.65 9.11
CA LYS A 173 -5.78 10.09 10.46
C LYS A 173 -4.36 10.62 10.46
N GLY A 174 -3.99 11.27 11.57
CA GLY A 174 -2.67 11.86 11.74
C GLY A 174 -2.63 13.37 11.48
N THR A 175 -1.46 13.95 11.66
CA THR A 175 -1.23 15.39 11.59
C THR A 175 -0.07 15.70 10.66
N ILE A 176 -0.31 16.54 9.66
CA ILE A 176 0.72 17.09 8.79
C ILE A 176 1.41 18.24 9.53
N THR A 177 2.74 18.13 9.67
CA THR A 177 3.59 19.18 10.24
C THR A 177 4.53 19.69 9.15
N PRO A 178 4.34 20.90 8.62
CA PRO A 178 5.23 21.45 7.62
C PRO A 178 6.59 21.76 8.26
N ILE A 179 7.67 21.31 7.63
CA ILE A 179 9.04 21.59 8.08
C ILE A 179 9.78 22.45 7.07
N ASP A 180 10.64 23.31 7.60
CA ASP A 180 11.49 24.18 6.80
C ASP A 180 12.74 23.42 6.34
N GLY A 181 12.92 23.32 5.02
CA GLY A 181 14.07 22.69 4.38
C GLY A 181 13.79 21.31 3.79
N THR A 182 14.60 20.95 2.79
CA THR A 182 14.60 19.64 2.14
C THR A 182 15.91 18.93 2.42
N CYS A 183 15.90 17.60 2.36
CA CYS A 183 17.14 16.88 2.14
C CYS A 183 17.76 17.32 0.81
N SER A 184 19.09 17.30 0.73
CA SER A 184 19.86 17.59 -0.48
C SER A 184 20.43 16.29 -1.05
N VAL A 185 20.34 16.14 -2.38
CA VAL A 185 20.92 14.99 -3.10
C VAL A 185 21.92 15.55 -4.11
N PRO A 186 23.24 15.44 -3.87
CA PRO A 186 24.24 15.97 -4.78
C PRO A 186 24.23 15.19 -6.10
N ALA A 187 24.52 15.90 -7.20
CA ALA A 187 24.74 15.24 -8.48
C ALA A 187 25.93 14.27 -8.38
N GLN A 188 25.75 13.08 -8.92
CA GLN A 188 26.79 12.06 -8.96
C GLN A 188 26.99 11.58 -10.40
N THR A 189 28.24 11.58 -10.84
CA THR A 189 28.67 10.93 -12.07
C THR A 189 29.18 9.55 -11.73
N VAL A 190 28.61 8.51 -12.35
CA VAL A 190 29.06 7.13 -12.22
C VAL A 190 29.68 6.72 -13.55
N THR A 191 31.00 6.52 -13.55
CA THR A 191 31.72 6.05 -14.74
C THR A 191 31.69 4.53 -14.77
N LEU A 192 31.03 3.96 -15.78
CA LEU A 192 31.05 2.52 -16.03
C LEU A 192 32.42 2.10 -16.60
N SER A 193 32.85 0.89 -16.28
CA SER A 193 34.08 0.33 -16.85
C SER A 193 33.91 0.04 -18.34
N ASN A 194 34.98 0.22 -19.11
CA ASN A 194 34.98 -0.18 -20.52
C ASN A 194 34.64 -1.67 -20.67
N ALA A 195 33.66 -1.96 -21.52
CA ALA A 195 33.23 -3.32 -21.85
C ALA A 195 33.55 -3.63 -23.31
N SER A 196 34.05 -4.84 -23.56
CA SER A 196 34.26 -5.36 -24.91
C SER A 196 33.08 -6.23 -25.31
N LEU A 197 32.67 -6.20 -26.59
CA LEU A 197 31.52 -6.95 -27.10
C LEU A 197 31.62 -8.45 -26.80
N ASN A 198 32.82 -9.02 -26.88
CA ASN A 198 33.07 -10.44 -26.58
C ASN A 198 32.88 -10.85 -25.11
N ARG A 199 32.64 -9.90 -24.21
CA ARG A 199 32.40 -10.14 -22.78
C ARG A 199 30.90 -10.23 -22.46
N PHE A 200 30.06 -9.76 -23.37
CA PHE A 200 28.63 -9.99 -23.28
C PHE A 200 28.34 -11.44 -23.70
N GLY A 201 27.50 -12.12 -22.94
CA GLY A 201 26.98 -13.44 -23.29
C GLY A 201 25.71 -13.29 -24.12
N ASP A 202 24.67 -14.03 -23.75
CA ASP A 202 23.35 -13.92 -24.38
C ASP A 202 22.64 -12.59 -24.04
N VAL A 203 21.52 -12.34 -24.71
CA VAL A 203 20.61 -11.21 -24.44
C VAL A 203 20.20 -11.23 -22.95
N GLY A 204 20.38 -10.08 -22.28
CA GLY A 204 20.16 -9.94 -20.84
C GLY A 204 21.43 -10.07 -19.99
N SER A 205 22.58 -10.39 -20.58
CA SER A 205 23.87 -10.33 -19.89
C SER A 205 24.32 -8.88 -19.63
N THR A 206 25.04 -8.68 -18.53
CA THR A 206 25.56 -7.37 -18.11
C THR A 206 27.06 -7.44 -17.88
N VAL A 207 27.81 -6.40 -18.28
CA VAL A 207 29.26 -6.30 -18.09
C VAL A 207 29.60 -4.95 -17.45
N GLY A 208 30.65 -4.91 -16.63
CA GLY A 208 31.20 -3.64 -16.12
C GLY A 208 30.37 -3.00 -15.02
N THR A 209 29.69 -3.81 -14.19
CA THR A 209 28.89 -3.35 -13.06
C THR A 209 29.70 -2.41 -12.15
N GLN A 210 29.16 -1.22 -11.93
CA GLN A 210 29.73 -0.23 -11.02
C GLN A 210 28.76 0.04 -9.88
N SER A 211 29.23 -0.14 -8.64
CA SER A 211 28.44 0.24 -7.46
C SER A 211 28.48 1.75 -7.25
N PHE A 212 27.35 2.33 -6.87
CA PHE A 212 27.23 3.73 -6.48
C PHE A 212 26.25 3.86 -5.30
N GLN A 213 26.27 5.01 -4.64
CA GLN A 213 25.42 5.29 -3.48
C GLN A 213 24.70 6.62 -3.68
N ILE A 214 23.37 6.60 -3.62
CA ILE A 214 22.57 7.83 -3.61
C ILE A 214 22.74 8.47 -2.24
N ARG A 215 23.51 9.56 -2.18
CA ARG A 215 23.77 10.29 -0.94
C ARG A 215 22.64 11.27 -0.68
N ILE A 216 22.11 11.25 0.54
CA ILE A 216 21.07 12.16 1.00
C ILE A 216 21.63 12.90 2.21
N ASN A 217 21.82 14.21 2.06
CA ASN A 217 22.52 15.05 3.03
C ASN A 217 21.59 16.15 3.57
N ASN A 218 21.96 16.75 4.70
CA ASN A 218 21.31 17.94 5.24
C ASN A 218 19.80 17.82 5.40
N CYS A 219 19.31 16.64 5.80
CA CYS A 219 17.90 16.48 6.14
C CYS A 219 17.62 17.20 7.45
N PRO A 220 16.70 18.19 7.48
CA PRO A 220 16.21 18.77 8.73
C PRO A 220 15.70 17.71 9.70
N ALA A 221 15.62 18.06 10.99
CA ALA A 221 14.95 17.19 11.96
C ALA A 221 13.46 17.00 11.58
N GLY A 222 12.92 15.80 11.85
CA GLY A 222 11.50 15.49 11.68
C GLY A 222 11.15 14.60 10.48
N TYR A 223 12.07 14.30 9.55
CA TYR A 223 11.84 13.30 8.51
C TYR A 223 11.81 11.89 9.12
N ASN A 224 10.64 11.23 9.05
CA ASN A 224 10.47 9.86 9.58
C ASN A 224 10.83 8.77 8.55
N ARG A 225 10.81 9.10 7.25
CA ARG A 225 11.15 8.19 6.14
C ARG A 225 11.53 8.98 4.89
N ILE A 226 12.46 8.46 4.09
CA ILE A 226 12.80 8.99 2.77
C ILE A 226 12.52 7.93 1.72
N GLY A 227 11.67 8.25 0.75
CA GLY A 227 11.43 7.42 -0.44
C GLY A 227 12.15 8.00 -1.65
N TYR A 228 12.53 7.15 -2.59
CA TYR A 228 13.14 7.57 -3.85
C TYR A 228 12.50 6.84 -5.04
N MET A 229 12.53 7.49 -6.20
CA MET A 229 12.15 6.93 -7.49
C MET A 229 13.22 7.37 -8.50
N LEU A 230 13.60 6.46 -9.40
CA LEU A 230 14.51 6.78 -10.50
C LEU A 230 13.69 7.04 -11.76
N ASP A 231 13.90 8.21 -12.37
CA ASP A 231 13.25 8.60 -13.62
C ASP A 231 14.32 8.62 -14.75
N PRO A 232 14.24 7.72 -15.74
CA PRO A 232 15.25 7.60 -16.78
C PRO A 232 15.25 8.80 -17.73
N ARG A 233 16.41 9.47 -17.83
CA ARG A 233 16.64 10.50 -18.86
C ARG A 233 16.75 9.83 -20.22
N GLY A 234 15.89 10.20 -21.16
CA GLY A 234 15.75 9.56 -22.48
C GLY A 234 14.53 8.66 -22.61
N GLY A 235 13.71 8.55 -21.56
CA GLY A 235 12.46 7.77 -21.57
C GLY A 235 12.65 6.31 -21.19
N VAL A 236 11.57 5.55 -21.32
CA VAL A 236 11.53 4.11 -21.00
C VAL A 236 11.70 3.31 -22.28
N ILE A 237 12.53 2.26 -22.25
CA ILE A 237 12.65 1.31 -23.36
C ILE A 237 11.53 0.28 -23.23
N ALA A 238 10.72 0.15 -24.29
CA ALA A 238 9.64 -0.84 -24.33
C ALA A 238 10.19 -2.25 -24.12
N ASN A 239 9.51 -3.05 -23.30
CA ASN A 239 9.88 -4.43 -22.95
C ASN A 239 11.25 -4.61 -22.26
N ALA A 240 11.87 -3.53 -21.75
CA ALA A 240 13.15 -3.59 -21.03
C ALA A 240 13.07 -2.85 -19.67
N PRO A 241 12.28 -3.37 -18.71
CA PRO A 241 12.15 -2.74 -17.40
C PRO A 241 13.50 -2.71 -16.67
N GLY A 242 13.87 -1.55 -16.12
CA GLY A 242 15.14 -1.37 -15.40
C GLY A 242 16.34 -1.03 -16.29
N VAL A 243 16.17 -0.93 -17.61
CA VAL A 243 17.23 -0.49 -18.53
C VAL A 243 17.11 1.02 -18.77
N LEU A 244 18.25 1.71 -18.68
CA LEU A 244 18.36 3.13 -19.01
C LEU A 244 18.79 3.27 -20.47
N PRO A 245 18.18 4.19 -21.25
CA PRO A 245 18.59 4.41 -22.63
C PRO A 245 19.99 5.02 -22.70
N LEU A 246 20.69 4.72 -23.79
CA LEU A 246 21.94 5.39 -24.12
C LEU A 246 21.68 6.88 -24.37
N THR A 247 22.61 7.72 -23.95
CA THR A 247 22.53 9.16 -24.22
C THR A 247 22.79 9.42 -25.70
N ALA A 248 22.30 10.55 -26.22
CA ALA A 248 22.40 10.90 -27.65
C ALA A 248 23.84 10.99 -28.20
N GLY A 249 24.86 11.09 -27.33
CA GLY A 249 26.27 11.12 -27.73
C GLY A 249 26.96 9.74 -27.76
N SER A 250 26.27 8.66 -27.39
CA SER A 250 26.82 7.30 -27.41
C SER A 250 26.86 6.76 -28.84
N THR A 251 27.98 6.14 -29.22
CA THR A 251 28.12 5.39 -30.48
C THR A 251 27.83 3.89 -30.33
N ALA A 252 27.64 3.42 -29.10
CA ALA A 252 27.25 2.04 -28.83
C ALA A 252 25.79 1.78 -29.25
N SER A 253 25.49 0.56 -29.69
CA SER A 253 24.15 0.09 -30.06
C SER A 253 23.88 -1.31 -29.51
N GLY A 254 22.61 -1.64 -29.28
CA GLY A 254 22.14 -2.90 -28.72
C GLY A 254 20.74 -2.81 -28.13
#